data_AF-A0A4R2TET6-F1
#
_entry.id   AF-A0A4R2TET6-F1
#
_cell.length_a   1.000
_cell.length_b   1.000
_cell.length_c   1.000
_cell.angle_alpha   90.00
_cell.angle_beta   90.00
_cell.angle_gamma   90.00
#
_symmetry.space_group_name_H-M   'P 1'
#
loop_
_entity.id
_entity.type
_entity.pdbx_description
1 polymer ?
#
loop_
_entity_poly.entity_id
_entity_poly.type
_entity_poly.pdbx_seq_one_letter_code
_entity_poly.pdbx_strand_id
1 'polypeptide(L)'
;MRAMLGLLGALIMPIQNAQVAPAPAGAVAGSALGEWHGGLSASGRSIPLVMHVAGTPGHLTATFDSPSQGALGLPVAEVVQESAVVRFKISAPDASYIATLSPDGQTLVGQWSQGGASLPLTMTRAATKASASVARPQMPHPPFPYRSEEVAYDNPAGHAHLAGTLTLPSGPGPFPAVLLITGSGLQDRDETVFGHKPFLLWADTLTRRGIAVLRVDDRQVGKSTGEVRTATTADFASDVAAGVAFLRSRRDIDPHRIGLMGHSEGAIIAPMIAAQDRSIAFVVMLAGSGETGEALMLEQKRLIETATGLPPAAVDRSAQTMQRLYDAVKDAPDQASADASLQTAWDTIAAEHGRPSGSVPAQIKVVASPWMRWFVRYDPRPVLAKVACPVLAVGGAKDLQVAPDSNLAGIKLALRANPDVTIVKLPGLNHLLQTADTGQVGEYSRIEETIAPNALRTVGDWIVNQTRRR
;
A
#
# COMPACT_ATOMS: atom_id res chain seq x y z
N MET A 1 2.83 -2.52 0.69
CA MET A 1 2.16 -3.78 0.24
C MET A 1 2.52 -5.06 1.02
N ARG A 2 3.74 -5.26 1.55
CA ARG A 2 4.09 -6.48 2.34
C ARG A 2 3.25 -6.72 3.61
N ALA A 3 2.61 -5.68 4.17
CA ALA A 3 1.79 -5.79 5.37
C ALA A 3 0.34 -6.25 5.13
N MET A 4 -0.17 -6.23 3.88
CA MET A 4 -1.59 -6.55 3.58
C MET A 4 -1.86 -8.03 3.26
N LEU A 5 -0.84 -8.81 2.93
CA LEU A 5 -1.01 -10.22 2.50
C LEU A 5 -1.28 -11.23 3.65
N GLY A 6 -1.65 -10.76 4.84
CA GLY A 6 -1.58 -11.58 6.06
C GLY A 6 -2.82 -12.33 6.51
N LEU A 7 -3.89 -12.34 5.74
CA LEU A 7 -5.22 -12.70 6.27
C LEU A 7 -5.60 -14.19 6.20
N LEU A 8 -4.70 -15.10 5.82
CA LEU A 8 -5.01 -16.54 5.78
C LEU A 8 -4.69 -17.32 7.05
N GLY A 9 -3.83 -16.80 7.94
CA GLY A 9 -3.33 -17.57 9.08
C GLY A 9 -4.29 -17.75 10.27
N ALA A 10 -5.44 -17.05 10.30
CA ALA A 10 -6.24 -16.94 11.53
C ALA A 10 -7.61 -17.64 11.49
N LEU A 11 -7.96 -18.37 10.43
CA LEU A 11 -9.35 -18.84 10.21
C LEU A 11 -9.51 -20.32 9.86
N ILE A 12 -8.61 -21.21 10.26
CA ILE A 12 -8.79 -22.65 9.98
C ILE A 12 -8.68 -23.48 11.25
N MET A 13 -9.80 -24.09 11.67
CA MET A 13 -9.83 -25.21 12.60
C MET A 13 -9.54 -26.52 11.86
N PRO A 14 -8.89 -27.52 12.50
CA PRO A 14 -8.66 -28.82 11.88
C PRO A 14 -9.97 -29.59 11.76
N ILE A 15 -10.36 -29.98 10.54
CA ILE A 15 -11.36 -31.03 10.29
C ILE A 15 -10.60 -32.27 9.81
N GLN A 16 -10.96 -33.43 10.37
CA GLN A 16 -10.33 -34.72 10.08
C GLN A 16 -10.48 -35.13 8.61
N ASN A 17 -9.44 -35.82 8.13
CA ASN A 17 -9.22 -36.31 6.78
C ASN A 17 -10.43 -37.05 6.17
N ALA A 18 -10.81 -36.68 4.94
CA ALA A 18 -11.51 -37.54 4.01
C ALA A 18 -10.52 -37.99 2.91
N GLN A 19 -10.40 -39.30 2.70
CA GLN A 19 -9.57 -39.88 1.64
C GLN A 19 -10.16 -39.55 0.25
N VAL A 20 -9.30 -39.13 -0.67
CA VAL A 20 -9.65 -38.95 -2.09
C VAL A 20 -9.55 -40.29 -2.81
N ALA A 21 -10.63 -40.70 -3.47
CA ALA A 21 -10.66 -41.89 -4.32
C ALA A 21 -9.92 -41.63 -5.66
N PRO A 22 -9.21 -42.63 -6.23
CA PRO A 22 -8.54 -42.47 -7.51
C PRO A 22 -9.55 -42.50 -8.69
N ALA A 23 -9.34 -41.62 -9.68
CA ALA A 23 -10.07 -41.61 -10.94
C ALA A 23 -9.36 -42.48 -12.01
N PRO A 24 -10.10 -43.05 -12.99
CA PRO A 24 -9.59 -44.07 -13.90
C PRO A 24 -8.71 -43.48 -15.02
N ALA A 25 -7.73 -44.29 -15.47
CA ALA A 25 -6.81 -43.95 -16.55
C ALA A 25 -7.50 -44.07 -17.93
N GLY A 26 -7.31 -43.08 -18.82
CA GLY A 26 -7.63 -43.26 -20.23
C GLY A 26 -8.00 -42.03 -21.09
N ALA A 27 -8.10 -40.80 -20.54
CA ALA A 27 -8.40 -39.61 -21.35
C ALA A 27 -7.13 -38.77 -21.59
N VAL A 28 -6.95 -38.29 -22.83
CA VAL A 28 -5.95 -37.26 -23.14
C VAL A 28 -6.39 -35.99 -22.42
N ALA A 29 -5.72 -35.67 -21.32
CA ALA A 29 -6.06 -34.49 -20.53
C ALA A 29 -5.82 -33.21 -21.33
N GLY A 30 -6.73 -32.24 -21.19
CA GLY A 30 -6.53 -30.88 -21.74
C GLY A 30 -5.31 -30.18 -21.14
N SER A 31 -4.95 -29.00 -21.63
CA SER A 31 -3.83 -28.22 -21.08
C SER A 31 -4.26 -27.38 -19.86
N ALA A 32 -3.40 -27.27 -18.85
CA ALA A 32 -3.59 -26.37 -17.71
C ALA A 32 -3.33 -24.89 -18.04
N LEU A 33 -2.82 -24.56 -19.24
CA LEU A 33 -2.56 -23.19 -19.68
C LEU A 33 -3.82 -22.32 -19.62
N GLY A 34 -3.73 -21.12 -19.08
CA GLY A 34 -4.83 -20.16 -19.01
C GLY A 34 -5.04 -19.59 -17.61
N GLU A 35 -6.10 -18.78 -17.47
CA GLU A 35 -6.49 -18.15 -16.21
C GLU A 35 -7.57 -18.99 -15.53
N TRP A 36 -7.41 -19.19 -14.23
CA TRP A 36 -8.27 -20.03 -13.39
C TRP A 36 -8.77 -19.25 -12.20
N HIS A 37 -10.07 -19.34 -11.93
CA HIS A 37 -10.74 -18.64 -10.84
C HIS A 37 -11.32 -19.65 -9.86
N GLY A 38 -11.05 -19.48 -8.57
CA GLY A 38 -11.62 -20.32 -7.52
C GLY A 38 -11.84 -19.54 -6.24
N GLY A 39 -12.52 -20.17 -5.29
CA GLY A 39 -12.74 -19.62 -3.96
C GLY A 39 -12.30 -20.63 -2.92
N LEU A 40 -11.35 -20.24 -2.06
CA LEU A 40 -10.98 -21.06 -0.92
C LEU A 40 -11.97 -20.78 0.21
N SER A 41 -12.76 -21.79 0.58
CA SER A 41 -13.74 -21.66 1.66
C SER A 41 -13.10 -22.00 3.00
N ALA A 42 -12.96 -21.00 3.87
CA ALA A 42 -12.46 -21.16 5.24
C ALA A 42 -13.38 -20.43 6.22
N SER A 43 -13.84 -21.12 7.27
CA SER A 43 -14.69 -20.55 8.33
C SER A 43 -15.90 -19.76 7.83
N GLY A 44 -16.60 -20.29 6.82
CA GLY A 44 -17.80 -19.67 6.25
C GLY A 44 -17.56 -18.45 5.35
N ARG A 45 -16.30 -18.15 5.01
CA ARG A 45 -15.92 -17.07 4.07
C ARG A 45 -15.20 -17.65 2.86
N SER A 46 -15.50 -17.12 1.68
CA SER A 46 -14.82 -17.48 0.43
C SER A 46 -13.73 -16.48 0.12
N ILE A 47 -12.48 -16.94 0.01
CA ILE A 47 -11.33 -16.14 -0.38
C ILE A 47 -11.12 -16.35 -1.89
N PRO A 48 -11.39 -15.35 -2.74
CA PRO A 48 -11.17 -15.48 -4.18
C PRO A 48 -9.69 -15.63 -4.48
N LEU A 49 -9.37 -16.63 -5.31
CA LEU A 49 -8.05 -16.98 -5.79
C LEU A 49 -8.05 -16.96 -7.32
N VAL A 50 -7.03 -16.35 -7.91
CA VAL A 50 -6.80 -16.40 -9.36
C VAL A 50 -5.44 -17.01 -9.62
N MET A 51 -5.35 -17.92 -10.59
CA MET A 51 -4.10 -18.52 -10.99
C MET A 51 -3.90 -18.37 -12.49
N HIS A 52 -2.76 -17.82 -12.86
CA HIS A 52 -2.38 -17.54 -14.23
C HIS A 52 -1.32 -18.55 -14.64
N VAL A 53 -1.65 -19.45 -15.57
CA VAL A 53 -0.71 -20.48 -16.06
C VAL A 53 -0.32 -20.15 -17.50
N ALA A 54 0.98 -20.02 -17.74
CA ALA A 54 1.56 -19.70 -19.04
C ALA A 54 2.68 -20.70 -19.41
N GLY A 55 3.20 -20.59 -20.63
CA GLY A 55 4.30 -21.44 -21.12
C GLY A 55 3.86 -22.43 -22.19
N THR A 56 4.60 -23.53 -22.29
CA THR A 56 4.35 -24.62 -23.25
C THR A 56 4.15 -25.95 -22.52
N PRO A 57 3.48 -26.94 -23.12
CA PRO A 57 3.38 -28.27 -22.53
C PRO A 57 4.77 -28.82 -22.14
N GLY A 58 4.96 -29.18 -20.87
CA GLY A 58 6.25 -29.62 -20.31
C GLY A 58 7.13 -28.50 -19.71
N HIS A 59 6.83 -27.23 -20.00
CA HIS A 59 7.52 -26.06 -19.45
C HIS A 59 6.50 -24.98 -19.07
N LEU A 60 5.79 -25.20 -17.96
CA LEU A 60 4.79 -24.26 -17.45
C LEU A 60 5.43 -23.27 -16.47
N THR A 61 4.89 -22.05 -16.47
CA THR A 61 5.11 -21.05 -15.42
C THR A 61 3.76 -20.60 -14.89
N ALA A 62 3.71 -20.12 -13.64
CA ALA A 62 2.47 -19.59 -13.11
C ALA A 62 2.68 -18.43 -12.14
N THR A 63 1.66 -17.57 -12.05
CA THR A 63 1.49 -16.61 -10.97
C THR A 63 0.14 -16.81 -10.29
N PHE A 64 0.02 -16.30 -9.07
CA PHE A 64 -1.16 -16.45 -8.25
C PHE A 64 -1.56 -15.10 -7.62
N ASP A 65 -2.86 -14.86 -7.58
CA ASP A 65 -3.49 -13.71 -6.96
C ASP A 65 -4.43 -14.16 -5.84
N SER A 66 -4.45 -13.41 -4.74
CA SER A 66 -5.56 -13.33 -3.80
C SER A 66 -6.04 -11.87 -3.76
N PRO A 67 -6.96 -11.47 -4.67
CA PRO A 67 -7.37 -10.08 -4.83
C PRO A 67 -7.96 -9.48 -3.55
N SER A 68 -8.74 -10.28 -2.81
CA SER A 68 -9.32 -9.87 -1.52
C SER A 68 -8.27 -9.58 -0.43
N GLN A 69 -7.04 -10.05 -0.62
CA GLN A 69 -5.93 -9.89 0.30
C GLN A 69 -4.81 -8.99 -0.27
N GLY A 70 -5.06 -8.33 -1.42
CA GLY A 70 -4.10 -7.45 -2.07
C GLY A 70 -2.84 -8.14 -2.58
N ALA A 71 -2.86 -9.48 -2.65
CA ALA A 71 -1.77 -10.28 -3.18
C ALA A 71 -1.96 -10.45 -4.69
N LEU A 72 -1.15 -9.81 -5.52
CA LEU A 72 -1.25 -9.92 -6.97
C LEU A 72 0.10 -10.31 -7.55
N GLY A 73 0.10 -11.17 -8.56
CA GLY A 73 1.28 -11.61 -9.30
C GLY A 73 2.28 -12.40 -8.47
N LEU A 74 1.86 -13.09 -7.40
CA LEU A 74 2.80 -13.87 -6.60
C LEU A 74 3.40 -15.00 -7.44
N PRO A 75 4.72 -15.17 -7.43
CA PRO A 75 5.35 -16.22 -8.21
C PRO A 75 4.96 -17.60 -7.67
N VAL A 76 4.50 -18.46 -8.56
CA VAL A 76 4.42 -19.90 -8.30
C VAL A 76 5.80 -20.47 -8.59
N ALA A 77 6.44 -21.01 -7.56
CA ALA A 77 7.80 -21.54 -7.64
C ALA A 77 7.90 -22.76 -8.57
N GLU A 78 6.83 -23.53 -8.66
CA GLU A 78 6.78 -24.71 -9.51
C GLU A 78 5.33 -24.99 -9.95
N VAL A 79 5.14 -25.21 -11.25
CA VAL A 79 3.89 -25.75 -11.82
C VAL A 79 4.23 -26.93 -12.73
N VAL A 80 3.66 -28.08 -12.41
CA VAL A 80 3.86 -29.32 -13.19
C VAL A 80 2.49 -29.91 -13.53
N GLN A 81 2.30 -30.25 -14.80
CA GLN A 81 1.16 -31.02 -15.26
C GLN A 81 1.61 -32.43 -15.69
N GLU A 82 1.05 -33.46 -15.07
CA GLU A 82 1.23 -34.87 -15.40
C GLU A 82 -0.13 -35.48 -15.75
N SER A 83 -0.38 -35.70 -17.05
CA SER A 83 -1.70 -36.10 -17.53
C SER A 83 -2.78 -35.12 -17.05
N ALA A 84 -3.79 -35.60 -16.29
CA ALA A 84 -4.85 -34.77 -15.73
C ALA A 84 -4.46 -34.10 -14.40
N VAL A 85 -3.37 -34.51 -13.74
CA VAL A 85 -3.00 -33.95 -12.43
C VAL A 85 -2.11 -32.73 -12.64
N VAL A 86 -2.47 -31.61 -12.00
CA VAL A 86 -1.71 -30.36 -12.01
C VAL A 86 -1.31 -30.00 -10.58
N ARG A 87 -0.02 -29.70 -10.38
CA ARG A 87 0.56 -29.38 -9.08
C ARG A 87 1.17 -27.99 -9.11
N PHE A 88 0.82 -27.18 -8.13
CA PHE A 88 1.34 -25.83 -7.93
C PHE A 88 2.04 -25.76 -6.57
N LYS A 89 3.23 -25.16 -6.55
CA LYS A 89 3.99 -24.87 -5.34
C LYS A 89 4.23 -23.37 -5.23
N ILE A 90 3.84 -22.78 -4.12
CA ILE A 90 3.93 -21.35 -3.84
C ILE A 90 4.84 -21.19 -2.63
N SER A 91 5.82 -20.29 -2.71
CA SER A 91 6.81 -20.11 -1.64
C SER A 91 6.43 -19.02 -0.63
N ALA A 92 5.61 -18.06 -1.05
CA ALA A 92 5.12 -16.98 -0.21
C ALA A 92 3.69 -16.61 -0.62
N PRO A 93 2.65 -17.19 0.00
CA PRO A 93 2.71 -18.07 1.17
C PRO A 93 3.30 -19.46 0.85
N ASP A 94 3.80 -20.17 1.87
CA ASP A 94 4.14 -21.60 1.76
C ASP A 94 2.84 -22.40 1.61
N ALA A 95 2.51 -22.70 0.35
CA ALA A 95 1.27 -23.35 -0.03
C ALA A 95 1.46 -24.26 -1.24
N SER A 96 0.58 -25.24 -1.38
CA SER A 96 0.49 -26.09 -2.57
C SER A 96 -0.95 -26.32 -2.98
N TYR A 97 -1.17 -26.48 -4.27
CA TYR A 97 -2.47 -26.88 -4.81
C TYR A 97 -2.26 -28.08 -5.73
N ILE A 98 -2.88 -29.21 -5.39
CA ILE A 98 -2.85 -30.43 -6.21
C ILE A 98 -4.27 -30.68 -6.70
N ALA A 99 -4.47 -30.63 -8.01
CA ALA A 99 -5.78 -30.70 -8.62
C ALA A 99 -5.81 -31.64 -9.82
N THR A 100 -7.00 -32.16 -10.11
CA THR A 100 -7.27 -32.91 -11.33
C THR A 100 -8.04 -32.02 -12.30
N LEU A 101 -7.52 -31.88 -13.52
CA LEU A 101 -8.15 -31.21 -14.64
C LEU A 101 -9.26 -32.07 -15.23
N SER A 102 -10.45 -31.50 -15.39
CA SER A 102 -11.58 -32.18 -16.00
C SER A 102 -11.33 -32.51 -17.48
N PRO A 103 -11.95 -33.57 -18.03
CA PRO A 103 -11.76 -33.97 -19.43
C PRO A 103 -12.15 -32.89 -20.45
N ASP A 104 -13.12 -32.02 -20.14
CA ASP A 104 -13.52 -30.87 -20.95
C ASP A 104 -12.55 -29.67 -20.83
N GLY A 105 -11.53 -29.81 -19.98
CA GLY A 105 -10.54 -28.81 -19.68
C GLY A 105 -11.07 -27.60 -18.92
N GLN A 106 -12.31 -27.58 -18.42
CA GLN A 106 -12.92 -26.37 -17.85
C GLN A 106 -12.73 -26.20 -16.34
N THR A 107 -12.38 -27.25 -15.60
CA THR A 107 -12.28 -27.20 -14.15
C THR A 107 -11.03 -27.89 -13.62
N LEU A 108 -10.44 -27.32 -12.58
CA LEU A 108 -9.43 -27.95 -11.73
C LEU A 108 -10.08 -28.23 -10.38
N VAL A 109 -10.19 -29.49 -9.99
CA VAL A 109 -10.76 -29.90 -8.70
C VAL A 109 -9.67 -30.54 -7.86
N GLY A 110 -9.39 -29.99 -6.68
CA GLY A 110 -8.23 -30.41 -5.90
C GLY A 110 -8.24 -29.99 -4.45
N GLN A 111 -7.07 -30.13 -3.84
CA GLN A 111 -6.82 -29.76 -2.45
C GLN A 111 -5.74 -28.67 -2.38
N TRP A 112 -6.09 -27.55 -1.76
CA TRP A 112 -5.17 -26.50 -1.37
C TRP A 112 -4.62 -26.82 0.01
N SER A 113 -3.29 -26.82 0.16
CA SER A 113 -2.62 -27.10 1.43
C SER A 113 -1.74 -25.92 1.84
N GLN A 114 -1.94 -25.39 3.04
CA GLN A 114 -1.21 -24.22 3.56
C GLN A 114 -1.21 -24.25 5.08
N GLY A 115 -0.05 -24.01 5.71
CA GLY A 115 0.07 -23.90 7.17
C GLY A 115 -0.40 -25.15 7.94
N GLY A 116 -0.26 -26.34 7.35
CA GLY A 116 -0.71 -27.62 7.94
C GLY A 116 -2.19 -27.95 7.73
N ALA A 117 -2.99 -27.04 7.17
CA ALA A 117 -4.38 -27.30 6.79
C ALA A 117 -4.50 -27.70 5.32
N SER A 118 -5.50 -28.54 5.00
CA SER A 118 -5.88 -28.91 3.63
C SER A 118 -7.36 -28.59 3.41
N LEU A 119 -7.66 -27.88 2.32
CA LEU A 119 -9.00 -27.39 2.00
C LEU A 119 -9.35 -27.72 0.54
N PRO A 120 -10.59 -28.15 0.26
CA PRO A 120 -11.02 -28.35 -1.11
C PRO A 120 -11.04 -27.01 -1.85
N LEU A 121 -10.46 -27.01 -3.04
CA LEU A 121 -10.50 -25.88 -3.96
C LEU A 121 -10.95 -26.40 -5.32
N THR A 122 -11.97 -25.76 -5.87
CA THR A 122 -12.36 -25.93 -7.27
C THR A 122 -12.08 -24.61 -7.98
N MET A 123 -11.35 -24.68 -9.08
CA MET A 123 -11.12 -23.54 -9.95
C MET A 123 -11.77 -23.80 -11.31
N THR A 124 -12.47 -22.81 -11.83
CA THR A 124 -13.04 -22.81 -13.17
C THR A 124 -12.17 -21.99 -14.10
N ARG A 125 -11.95 -22.49 -15.31
CA ARG A 125 -11.24 -21.76 -16.36
C ARG A 125 -12.03 -20.49 -16.71
N ALA A 126 -11.35 -19.36 -16.77
CA ALA A 126 -11.95 -18.16 -17.32
C ALA A 126 -12.34 -18.43 -18.78
N ALA A 127 -13.62 -18.24 -19.12
CA ALA A 127 -14.02 -18.20 -20.52
C ALA A 127 -13.16 -17.12 -21.19
N THR A 128 -12.55 -17.43 -22.34
CA THR A 128 -11.69 -16.52 -23.12
C THR A 128 -12.47 -15.33 -23.68
N LYS A 129 -12.96 -14.46 -22.81
CA LYS A 129 -12.75 -13.03 -22.99
C LYS A 129 -11.44 -12.77 -22.29
N ALA A 130 -10.42 -12.36 -23.05
CA ALA A 130 -9.30 -11.66 -22.43
C ALA A 130 -9.90 -10.70 -21.40
N SER A 131 -9.57 -10.87 -20.12
CA SER A 131 -9.94 -9.90 -19.10
C SER A 131 -9.56 -8.56 -19.67
N ALA A 132 -10.55 -7.77 -20.09
CA ALA A 132 -10.27 -6.44 -20.60
C ALA A 132 -9.62 -5.74 -19.42
N SER A 133 -8.32 -5.44 -19.52
CA SER A 133 -7.61 -4.76 -18.45
C SER A 133 -8.44 -3.55 -18.07
N VAL A 134 -8.86 -3.48 -16.80
CA VAL A 134 -9.75 -2.43 -16.31
C VAL A 134 -9.19 -1.10 -16.79
N ALA A 135 -10.01 -0.32 -17.51
CA ALA A 135 -9.51 0.86 -18.18
C ALA A 135 -8.92 1.83 -17.14
N ARG A 136 -7.85 2.53 -17.53
CA ARG A 136 -7.19 3.55 -16.70
C ARG A 136 -7.19 4.87 -17.47
N PRO A 137 -8.38 5.46 -17.73
CA PRO A 137 -8.52 6.58 -18.67
C PRO A 137 -7.77 7.85 -18.25
N GLN A 138 -7.42 7.96 -16.97
CA GLN A 138 -6.67 9.10 -16.43
C GLN A 138 -5.15 8.89 -16.48
N MET A 139 -4.65 7.75 -16.95
CA MET A 139 -3.20 7.53 -17.04
C MET A 139 -2.60 8.51 -18.07
N PRO A 140 -1.66 9.39 -17.67
CA PRO A 140 -1.03 10.29 -18.63
C PRO A 140 -0.16 9.53 -19.63
N HIS A 141 -0.24 9.92 -20.91
CA HIS A 141 0.52 9.32 -22.00
C HIS A 141 1.28 10.38 -22.81
N PRO A 142 2.49 10.04 -23.32
CA PRO A 142 3.21 10.92 -24.23
C PRO A 142 2.51 11.02 -25.61
N PRO A 143 2.80 12.08 -26.39
CA PRO A 143 3.70 13.18 -26.07
C PRO A 143 3.09 14.14 -25.03
N PHE A 144 3.90 14.50 -24.03
CA PHE A 144 3.48 15.47 -23.02
C PHE A 144 3.69 16.92 -23.53
N PRO A 145 2.82 17.88 -23.16
CA PRO A 145 2.96 19.30 -23.55
C PRO A 145 3.98 20.06 -22.66
N TYR A 146 4.83 19.32 -21.96
CA TYR A 146 5.80 19.80 -20.98
C TYR A 146 7.07 18.96 -21.06
N ARG A 147 8.17 19.45 -20.48
CA ARG A 147 9.43 18.71 -20.43
C ARG A 147 9.43 17.72 -19.28
N SER A 148 10.05 16.58 -19.48
CA SER A 148 10.26 15.55 -18.45
C SER A 148 11.72 15.18 -18.44
N GLU A 149 12.37 15.34 -17.28
CA GLU A 149 13.80 15.09 -17.09
C GLU A 149 13.97 13.97 -16.07
N GLU A 150 14.75 12.95 -16.42
CA GLU A 150 15.28 12.02 -15.42
C GLU A 150 16.34 12.75 -14.60
N VAL A 151 16.20 12.70 -13.28
CA VAL A 151 17.08 13.39 -12.34
C VAL A 151 17.58 12.42 -11.29
N ALA A 152 18.74 12.73 -10.72
CA ALA A 152 19.24 12.04 -9.56
C ALA A 152 20.08 12.99 -8.71
N TYR A 153 20.11 12.74 -7.40
CA TYR A 153 20.84 13.55 -6.43
C TYR A 153 21.18 12.72 -5.20
N ASP A 154 22.22 13.15 -4.49
CA ASP A 154 22.68 12.47 -3.28
C ASP A 154 21.96 13.01 -2.03
N ASN A 155 21.70 12.11 -1.09
CA ASN A 155 21.40 12.43 0.30
C ASN A 155 22.59 11.99 1.17
N PRO A 156 23.54 12.88 1.47
CA PRO A 156 24.69 12.56 2.31
C PRO A 156 24.31 12.15 3.74
N ALA A 157 23.24 12.74 4.29
CA ALA A 157 22.79 12.46 5.66
C ALA A 157 22.16 11.06 5.79
N GLY A 158 21.44 10.62 4.75
CA GLY A 158 20.84 9.29 4.68
C GLY A 158 21.71 8.23 4.01
N HIS A 159 22.93 8.57 3.56
CA HIS A 159 23.80 7.71 2.77
C HIS A 159 23.08 7.05 1.58
N ALA A 160 22.26 7.84 0.88
CA ALA A 160 21.41 7.37 -0.21
C ALA A 160 21.70 8.16 -1.50
N HIS A 161 21.52 7.51 -2.64
CA HIS A 161 21.43 8.16 -3.94
C HIS A 161 20.00 8.03 -4.43
N LEU A 162 19.34 9.14 -4.74
CA LEU A 162 17.92 9.17 -5.05
C LEU A 162 17.71 9.53 -6.51
N ALA A 163 16.90 8.72 -7.19
CA ALA A 163 16.52 8.92 -8.57
C ALA A 163 15.05 9.32 -8.69
N GLY A 164 14.74 10.13 -9.69
CA GLY A 164 13.39 10.64 -9.88
C GLY A 164 13.15 11.21 -11.26
N THR A 165 11.97 11.81 -11.42
CA THR A 165 11.60 12.58 -12.59
C THR A 165 11.20 13.99 -12.16
N LEU A 166 11.78 15.00 -12.82
CA LEU A 166 11.36 16.39 -12.73
C LEU A 166 10.59 16.76 -14.00
N THR A 167 9.30 17.08 -13.85
CA THR A 167 8.50 17.64 -14.94
C THR A 167 8.49 19.16 -14.86
N LEU A 168 8.70 19.82 -16.00
CA LEU A 168 8.85 21.27 -16.09
C LEU A 168 7.84 21.85 -17.09
N PRO A 169 7.09 22.89 -16.72
CA PRO A 169 6.20 23.57 -17.66
C PRO A 169 6.94 24.10 -18.90
N SER A 170 6.19 24.31 -19.97
CA SER A 170 6.69 25.03 -21.14
C SER A 170 6.99 26.49 -20.77
N GLY A 171 8.08 27.06 -21.32
CA GLY A 171 8.51 28.44 -21.04
C GLY A 171 9.87 28.54 -20.31
N PRO A 172 10.31 29.77 -19.99
CA PRO A 172 11.66 30.04 -19.50
C PRO A 172 11.88 29.84 -17.99
N GLY A 173 10.82 29.71 -17.18
CA GLY A 173 10.94 29.69 -15.72
C GLY A 173 11.40 31.04 -15.12
N PRO A 174 11.89 31.07 -13.87
CA PRO A 174 11.88 29.97 -12.91
C PRO A 174 10.45 29.61 -12.47
N PHE A 175 10.18 28.32 -12.30
CA PHE A 175 8.85 27.80 -11.97
C PHE A 175 8.67 27.61 -10.46
N PRO A 176 7.46 27.85 -9.91
CA PRO A 176 7.12 27.26 -8.62
C PRO A 176 7.19 25.73 -8.74
N ALA A 177 7.53 25.04 -7.65
CA ALA A 177 7.71 23.59 -7.65
C ALA A 177 6.94 22.90 -6.54
N VAL A 178 6.57 21.64 -6.78
CA VAL A 178 6.03 20.73 -5.76
C VAL A 178 6.84 19.44 -5.76
N LEU A 179 7.29 19.02 -4.58
CA LEU A 179 7.84 17.68 -4.36
C LEU A 179 6.72 16.76 -3.86
N LEU A 180 6.46 15.67 -4.59
CA LEU A 180 5.51 14.63 -4.17
C LEU A 180 6.23 13.61 -3.27
N ILE A 181 5.58 13.22 -2.17
CA ILE A 181 6.14 12.32 -1.15
C ILE A 181 5.19 11.13 -0.97
N THR A 182 5.71 9.94 -1.27
CA THR A 182 5.03 8.65 -1.25
C THR A 182 4.50 8.27 0.13
N GLY A 183 3.55 7.35 0.16
CA GLY A 183 3.02 6.75 1.37
C GLY A 183 3.91 5.65 1.95
N SER A 184 3.30 4.77 2.75
CA SER A 184 4.06 3.77 3.49
C SER A 184 4.47 2.55 2.66
N GLY A 185 5.69 2.07 2.92
CA GLY A 185 6.34 1.02 2.16
C GLY A 185 7.15 1.58 1.00
N LEU A 186 7.98 0.75 0.37
CA LEU A 186 8.82 1.19 -0.73
C LEU A 186 7.99 1.32 -2.01
N GLN A 187 7.94 2.51 -2.60
CA GLN A 187 7.17 2.87 -3.78
C GLN A 187 8.05 3.49 -4.87
N ASP A 188 7.60 3.35 -6.12
CA ASP A 188 8.20 4.09 -7.22
C ASP A 188 7.69 5.55 -7.21
N ARG A 189 8.35 6.40 -7.98
CA ARG A 189 7.98 7.82 -8.15
C ARG A 189 6.56 8.06 -8.68
N ASP A 190 5.91 7.05 -9.25
CA ASP A 190 4.56 7.13 -9.80
C ASP A 190 3.49 6.77 -8.75
N GLU A 191 3.92 6.29 -7.58
CA GLU A 191 3.07 5.71 -6.55
C GLU A 191 2.25 4.52 -7.08
N THR A 192 2.89 3.65 -7.87
CA THR A 192 2.18 2.57 -8.58
C THR A 192 1.48 1.61 -7.62
N VAL A 193 0.16 1.50 -7.75
CA VAL A 193 -0.67 0.63 -6.88
C VAL A 193 -1.91 0.13 -7.63
N PHE A 194 -2.13 -1.18 -7.69
CA PHE A 194 -3.26 -1.82 -8.40
C PHE A 194 -3.48 -1.31 -9.86
N GLY A 195 -2.38 -1.03 -10.57
CA GLY A 195 -2.41 -0.50 -11.95
C GLY A 195 -2.72 1.00 -12.05
N HIS A 196 -2.88 1.69 -10.93
CA HIS A 196 -2.95 3.16 -10.86
C HIS A 196 -1.57 3.76 -10.69
N LYS A 197 -1.42 5.01 -11.14
CA LYS A 197 -0.22 5.84 -10.99
C LYS A 197 -0.60 7.25 -10.49
N PRO A 198 -1.05 7.40 -9.23
CA PRO A 198 -1.56 8.67 -8.71
C PRO A 198 -0.57 9.83 -8.85
N PHE A 199 0.71 9.60 -8.57
CA PHE A 199 1.70 10.68 -8.62
C PHE A 199 2.04 11.09 -10.05
N LEU A 200 1.95 10.19 -11.03
CA LEU A 200 2.03 10.56 -12.44
C LEU A 200 0.87 11.45 -12.86
N LEU A 201 -0.34 11.15 -12.42
CA LEU A 201 -1.52 11.99 -12.68
C LEU A 201 -1.41 13.36 -12.00
N TRP A 202 -0.95 13.42 -10.74
CA TRP A 202 -0.69 14.70 -10.07
C TRP A 202 0.38 15.52 -10.79
N ALA A 203 1.49 14.91 -11.19
CA ALA A 203 2.54 15.61 -11.94
C ALA A 203 2.04 16.15 -13.27
N ASP A 204 1.32 15.36 -14.07
CA ASP A 204 0.73 15.82 -15.34
C ASP A 204 -0.23 16.99 -15.09
N THR A 205 -1.13 16.85 -14.11
CA THR A 205 -2.15 17.87 -13.77
C THR A 205 -1.51 19.19 -13.36
N LEU A 206 -0.52 19.17 -12.46
CA LEU A 206 0.13 20.37 -11.95
C LEU A 206 1.10 20.99 -12.97
N THR A 207 1.81 20.16 -13.74
CA THR A 207 2.77 20.65 -14.76
C THR A 207 2.07 21.38 -15.89
N ARG A 208 0.92 20.87 -16.35
CA ARG A 208 0.05 21.58 -17.31
C ARG A 208 -0.44 22.94 -16.80
N ARG A 209 -0.41 23.14 -15.48
CA ARG A 209 -0.86 24.36 -14.80
C ARG A 209 0.28 25.30 -14.40
N GLY A 210 1.49 25.07 -14.92
CA GLY A 210 2.62 25.98 -14.75
C GLY A 210 3.48 25.73 -13.51
N ILE A 211 3.41 24.52 -12.93
CA ILE A 211 4.14 24.15 -11.71
C ILE A 211 5.10 23.00 -12.03
N ALA A 212 6.38 23.13 -11.69
CA ALA A 212 7.32 22.02 -11.80
C ALA A 212 7.01 20.94 -10.75
N VAL A 213 7.14 19.67 -11.08
CA VAL A 213 6.87 18.58 -10.13
C VAL A 213 8.02 17.60 -10.08
N LEU A 214 8.57 17.41 -8.87
CA LEU A 214 9.56 16.39 -8.59
C LEU A 214 8.88 15.17 -7.97
N ARG A 215 9.17 14.01 -8.53
CA ARG A 215 8.75 12.71 -8.01
C ARG A 215 9.96 11.80 -7.92
N VAL A 216 10.07 11.04 -6.84
CA VAL A 216 11.31 10.36 -6.45
C VAL A 216 10.99 8.91 -6.14
N ASP A 217 11.84 7.99 -6.57
CA ASP A 217 11.75 6.59 -6.16
C ASP A 217 12.28 6.47 -4.74
N ASP A 218 11.57 5.73 -3.89
CA ASP A 218 12.08 5.41 -2.55
C ASP A 218 13.39 4.62 -2.65
N ARG A 219 14.15 4.59 -1.55
CA ARG A 219 15.39 3.79 -1.47
C ARG A 219 15.15 2.36 -1.92
N GLN A 220 16.10 1.80 -2.69
CA GLN A 220 16.03 0.47 -3.30
C GLN A 220 14.90 0.26 -4.32
N VAL A 221 14.22 1.33 -4.76
CA VAL A 221 13.27 1.31 -5.87
C VAL A 221 13.85 2.02 -7.08
N GLY A 222 13.56 1.52 -8.27
CA GLY A 222 14.04 2.10 -9.52
C GLY A 222 15.57 2.18 -9.54
N LYS A 223 16.11 3.40 -9.61
CA LYS A 223 17.56 3.66 -9.58
C LYS A 223 18.03 4.24 -8.24
N SER A 224 17.14 4.40 -7.26
CA SER A 224 17.50 4.87 -5.92
C SER A 224 18.21 3.76 -5.14
N THR A 225 19.24 4.15 -4.38
CA THR A 225 20.01 3.28 -3.48
C THR A 225 19.87 3.73 -2.04
N GLY A 226 20.37 2.93 -1.09
CA GLY A 226 20.35 3.25 0.34
C GLY A 226 19.82 2.09 1.20
N GLU A 227 19.96 2.24 2.51
CA GLU A 227 19.47 1.26 3.48
C GLU A 227 17.97 1.48 3.77
N VAL A 228 17.21 0.38 3.84
CA VAL A 228 15.75 0.34 4.09
C VAL A 228 15.36 -0.54 5.27
N ARG A 229 16.19 -1.51 5.64
CA ARG A 229 15.88 -2.53 6.65
C ARG A 229 15.65 -1.92 8.04
N THR A 230 16.41 -0.88 8.36
CA THR A 230 16.32 -0.14 9.62
C THR A 230 15.76 1.27 9.44
N ALA A 231 15.43 1.66 8.21
CA ALA A 231 14.92 2.99 7.93
C ALA A 231 13.53 3.18 8.55
N THR A 232 13.29 4.40 9.01
CA THR A 232 12.06 4.87 9.60
C THR A 232 11.55 6.09 8.83
N THR A 233 10.35 6.57 9.15
CA THR A 233 9.81 7.82 8.59
C THR A 233 10.77 9.01 8.76
N ALA A 234 11.56 9.04 9.85
CA ALA A 234 12.55 10.09 10.08
C ALA A 234 13.70 10.04 9.06
N ASP A 235 14.12 8.85 8.64
CA ASP A 235 15.14 8.68 7.61
C ASP A 235 14.61 9.13 6.25
N PHE A 236 13.36 8.78 5.92
CA PHE A 236 12.70 9.23 4.70
C PHE A 236 12.47 10.75 4.68
N ALA A 237 12.29 11.39 5.83
CA ALA A 237 12.28 12.85 5.91
C ALA A 237 13.63 13.47 5.46
N SER A 238 14.76 12.83 5.75
CA SER A 238 16.06 13.30 5.24
C SER A 238 16.15 13.20 3.70
N ASP A 239 15.51 12.20 3.09
CA ASP A 239 15.46 12.04 1.63
C ASP A 239 14.66 13.18 0.98
N VAL A 240 13.53 13.55 1.60
CA VAL A 240 12.71 14.70 1.17
C VAL A 240 13.48 16.02 1.34
N ALA A 241 14.22 16.19 2.43
CA ALA A 241 15.07 17.37 2.62
C ALA A 241 16.14 17.50 1.53
N ALA A 242 16.76 16.37 1.12
CA ALA A 242 17.69 16.35 0.00
C ALA A 242 16.99 16.70 -1.34
N GLY A 243 15.76 16.24 -1.55
CA GLY A 243 14.95 16.61 -2.72
C GLY A 243 14.62 18.11 -2.78
N VAL A 244 14.31 18.73 -1.65
CA VAL A 244 14.13 20.19 -1.55
C VAL A 244 15.45 20.91 -1.88
N ALA A 245 16.58 20.45 -1.34
CA ALA A 245 17.89 21.03 -1.63
C ALA A 245 18.24 20.92 -3.13
N PHE A 246 17.96 19.77 -3.75
CA PHE A 246 18.10 19.58 -5.19
C PHE A 246 17.26 20.58 -5.99
N LEU A 247 15.97 20.74 -5.66
CA LEU A 247 15.10 21.74 -6.30
C LEU A 247 15.64 23.17 -6.17
N ARG A 248 16.17 23.55 -5.00
CA ARG A 248 16.79 24.88 -4.81
C ARG A 248 18.07 25.09 -5.60
N SER A 249 18.78 24.03 -5.96
CA SER A 249 19.99 24.13 -6.78
C SER A 249 19.71 24.41 -8.26
N ARG A 250 18.46 24.22 -8.69
CA ARG A 250 18.04 24.37 -10.09
C ARG A 250 17.74 25.83 -10.43
N ARG A 251 18.31 26.31 -11.55
CA ARG A 251 18.11 27.69 -12.03
C ARG A 251 16.73 27.95 -12.63
N ASP A 252 16.04 26.89 -13.06
CA ASP A 252 14.70 26.92 -13.63
C ASP A 252 13.61 26.70 -12.58
N ILE A 253 13.97 26.58 -11.31
CA ILE A 253 13.04 26.49 -10.16
C ILE A 253 13.18 27.76 -9.32
N ASP A 254 12.05 28.29 -8.86
CA ASP A 254 12.02 29.41 -7.93
C ASP A 254 12.19 28.88 -6.49
N PRO A 255 13.34 29.14 -5.83
CA PRO A 255 13.64 28.54 -4.53
C PRO A 255 12.72 29.04 -3.41
N HIS A 256 11.97 30.13 -3.63
CA HIS A 256 11.02 30.69 -2.67
C HIS A 256 9.59 30.17 -2.86
N ARG A 257 9.33 29.37 -3.91
CA ARG A 257 8.01 28.83 -4.22
C ARG A 257 8.03 27.30 -4.36
N ILE A 258 8.65 26.64 -3.38
CA ILE A 258 8.68 25.17 -3.27
C ILE A 258 7.65 24.72 -2.24
N GLY A 259 6.64 23.98 -2.67
CA GLY A 259 5.67 23.31 -1.81
C GLY A 259 5.93 21.80 -1.68
N LEU A 260 5.34 21.20 -0.66
CA LEU A 260 5.41 19.75 -0.42
C LEU A 260 4.00 19.16 -0.49
N MET A 261 3.86 18.02 -1.13
CA MET A 261 2.60 17.28 -1.20
C MET A 261 2.86 15.82 -0.85
N GLY A 262 2.32 15.38 0.28
CA GLY A 262 2.49 14.02 0.75
C GLY A 262 1.18 13.23 0.75
N HIS A 263 1.25 11.94 0.45
CA HIS A 263 0.15 11.01 0.62
C HIS A 263 0.44 10.03 1.77
N SER A 264 -0.54 9.77 2.64
CA SER A 264 -0.42 8.81 3.74
C SER A 264 0.81 9.10 4.63
N GLU A 265 1.81 8.22 4.71
CA GLU A 265 3.08 8.51 5.41
C GLU A 265 3.79 9.78 4.89
N GLY A 266 3.75 10.06 3.59
CA GLY A 266 4.30 11.29 3.04
C GLY A 266 3.62 12.55 3.59
N ALA A 267 2.34 12.46 3.96
CA ALA A 267 1.61 13.55 4.60
C ALA A 267 2.04 13.78 6.05
N ILE A 268 2.74 12.83 6.68
CA ILE A 268 3.45 13.01 7.95
C ILE A 268 4.82 13.67 7.70
N ILE A 269 5.54 13.22 6.66
CA ILE A 269 6.88 13.72 6.32
C ILE A 269 6.86 15.19 5.89
N ALA A 270 5.91 15.63 5.05
CA ALA A 270 5.85 17.02 4.57
C ALA A 270 5.85 18.06 5.73
N PRO A 271 4.97 17.94 6.75
CA PRO A 271 5.04 18.76 7.96
C PRO A 271 6.38 18.70 8.72
N MET A 272 7.06 17.55 8.76
CA MET A 272 8.38 17.46 9.41
C MET A 272 9.40 18.38 8.77
N ILE A 273 9.38 18.47 7.43
CA ILE A 273 10.26 19.36 6.67
C ILE A 273 9.85 20.81 6.87
N ALA A 274 8.56 21.13 6.71
CA ALA A 274 8.08 22.51 6.87
C ALA A 274 8.23 23.06 8.30
N ALA A 275 8.26 22.19 9.32
CA ALA A 275 8.53 22.59 10.70
C ALA A 275 10.00 22.94 10.94
N GLN A 276 10.93 22.38 10.16
CA GLN A 276 12.37 22.62 10.25
C GLN A 276 12.84 23.71 9.26
N ASP A 277 12.14 23.84 8.14
CA ASP A 277 12.47 24.78 7.06
C ASP A 277 11.31 25.75 6.82
N ARG A 278 11.48 26.97 7.34
CA ARG A 278 10.50 28.06 7.23
C ARG A 278 10.29 28.58 5.81
N SER A 279 11.14 28.21 4.86
CA SER A 279 11.03 28.66 3.46
C SER A 279 10.20 27.74 2.57
N ILE A 280 9.68 26.63 3.11
CA ILE A 280 8.66 25.83 2.42
C ILE A 280 7.40 26.68 2.23
N ALA A 281 6.98 26.84 0.97
CA ALA A 281 5.92 27.76 0.59
C ALA A 281 4.52 27.29 1.00
N PHE A 282 4.27 25.98 1.03
CA PHE A 282 3.02 25.37 1.51
C PHE A 282 3.17 23.86 1.69
N VAL A 283 2.23 23.26 2.41
CA VAL A 283 2.10 21.81 2.59
C VAL A 283 0.71 21.32 2.16
N VAL A 284 0.66 20.23 1.41
CA VAL A 284 -0.57 19.46 1.14
C VAL A 284 -0.45 18.09 1.77
N MET A 285 -1.39 17.76 2.66
CA MET A 285 -1.53 16.48 3.33
C MET A 285 -2.71 15.71 2.71
N LEU A 286 -2.43 14.72 1.87
CA LEU A 286 -3.45 13.80 1.34
C LEU A 286 -3.53 12.57 2.23
N ALA A 287 -4.70 12.29 2.80
CA ALA A 287 -4.91 11.19 3.75
C ALA A 287 -3.86 11.17 4.88
N GLY A 288 -3.55 12.34 5.44
CA GLY A 288 -2.55 12.50 6.50
C GLY A 288 -3.11 12.34 7.90
N SER A 289 -2.22 12.06 8.87
CA SER A 289 -2.60 11.78 10.26
C SER A 289 -2.61 13.02 11.16
N GLY A 290 -3.57 13.03 12.09
CA GLY A 290 -3.67 14.03 13.17
C GLY A 290 -3.56 13.42 14.57
N GLU A 291 -3.38 12.10 14.64
CA GLU A 291 -3.31 11.30 15.86
C GLU A 291 -1.98 10.56 15.94
N THR A 292 -1.68 9.96 17.10
CA THR A 292 -0.49 9.12 17.25
C THR A 292 -0.56 7.92 16.31
N GLY A 293 0.59 7.41 15.87
CA GLY A 293 0.61 6.26 14.98
C GLY A 293 -0.09 5.03 15.58
N GLU A 294 0.02 4.82 16.89
CA GLU A 294 -0.71 3.76 17.60
C GLU A 294 -2.23 3.92 17.49
N ALA A 295 -2.76 5.11 17.77
CA ALA A 295 -4.19 5.39 17.66
C ALA A 295 -4.69 5.21 16.22
N LEU A 296 -3.93 5.72 15.25
CA LEU A 296 -4.23 5.56 13.83
C LEU A 296 -4.29 4.08 13.42
N MET A 297 -3.27 3.29 13.77
CA MET A 297 -3.21 1.87 13.38
C MET A 297 -4.36 1.05 13.99
N LEU A 298 -4.76 1.37 15.21
CA LEU A 298 -5.86 0.69 15.88
C LEU A 298 -7.22 1.08 15.28
N GLU A 299 -7.41 2.36 14.94
CA GLU A 299 -8.63 2.80 14.27
C GLU A 299 -8.73 2.23 12.86
N GLN A 300 -7.65 2.27 12.08
CA GLN A 300 -7.56 1.61 10.77
C GLN A 300 -7.97 0.14 10.86
N LYS A 301 -7.43 -0.59 11.85
CA LYS A 301 -7.76 -2.00 12.07
C LYS A 301 -9.25 -2.18 12.35
N ARG A 302 -9.84 -1.38 13.24
CA ARG A 302 -11.27 -1.46 13.56
C ARG A 302 -12.15 -1.20 12.34
N LEU A 303 -11.83 -0.17 11.55
CA LEU A 303 -12.60 0.20 10.37
C LEU A 303 -12.54 -0.87 9.28
N ILE A 304 -11.36 -1.41 8.99
CA ILE A 304 -11.19 -2.49 8.00
C ILE A 304 -11.93 -3.76 8.46
N GLU A 305 -11.79 -4.16 9.72
CA GLU A 305 -12.47 -5.34 10.24
C GLU A 305 -13.99 -5.19 10.27
N THR A 306 -14.48 -4.00 10.61
CA THR A 306 -15.91 -3.68 10.55
C THR A 306 -16.43 -3.73 9.11
N ALA A 307 -15.69 -3.14 8.15
CA ALA A 307 -16.07 -3.15 6.74
C ALA A 307 -16.10 -4.57 6.15
N THR A 308 -15.26 -5.48 6.65
CA THR A 308 -15.28 -6.91 6.28
C THR A 308 -16.35 -7.73 7.00
N GLY A 309 -17.20 -7.09 7.80
CA GLY A 309 -18.35 -7.71 8.45
C GLY A 309 -18.01 -8.52 9.70
N LEU A 310 -16.89 -8.22 10.39
CA LEU A 310 -16.66 -8.80 11.70
C LEU A 310 -17.66 -8.26 12.73
N PRO A 311 -18.16 -9.08 13.66
CA PRO A 311 -18.99 -8.60 14.77
C PRO A 311 -18.22 -7.61 15.66
N PRO A 312 -18.87 -6.58 16.24
CA PRO A 312 -18.19 -5.56 17.07
C PRO A 312 -17.31 -6.14 18.17
N ALA A 313 -17.78 -7.16 18.89
CA ALA A 313 -17.00 -7.80 19.94
C ALA A 313 -15.72 -8.50 19.43
N ALA A 314 -15.72 -8.98 18.18
CA ALA A 314 -14.53 -9.56 17.57
C ALA A 314 -13.53 -8.46 17.15
N VAL A 315 -14.03 -7.34 16.62
CA VAL A 315 -13.24 -6.15 16.29
C VAL A 315 -12.55 -5.60 17.54
N ASP A 316 -13.28 -5.43 18.63
CA ASP A 316 -12.72 -4.91 19.88
C ASP A 316 -11.63 -5.81 20.46
N ARG A 317 -11.87 -7.13 20.50
CA ARG A 317 -10.85 -8.10 20.94
C ARG A 317 -9.62 -8.04 20.05
N SER A 318 -9.80 -8.00 18.73
CA SER A 318 -8.71 -7.93 17.76
C SER A 318 -7.86 -6.66 17.93
N ALA A 319 -8.50 -5.52 18.15
CA ALA A 319 -7.82 -4.25 18.44
C ALA A 319 -7.07 -4.28 19.78
N GLN A 320 -7.67 -4.85 20.83
CA GLN A 320 -7.00 -5.02 22.14
C GLN A 320 -5.77 -5.95 22.05
N THR A 321 -5.88 -7.04 21.30
CA THR A 321 -4.74 -7.91 21.00
C THR A 321 -3.62 -7.13 20.31
N MET A 322 -3.94 -6.32 19.30
CA MET A 322 -2.94 -5.53 18.59
C MET A 322 -2.29 -4.46 19.48
N GLN A 323 -3.09 -3.77 20.31
CA GLN A 323 -2.60 -2.81 21.30
C GLN A 323 -1.54 -3.44 22.21
N ARG A 324 -1.82 -4.64 22.76
CA ARG A 324 -0.85 -5.37 23.60
C ARG A 324 0.44 -5.72 22.86
N LEU A 325 0.35 -6.06 21.58
CA LEU A 325 1.53 -6.33 20.76
C LEU A 325 2.35 -5.06 20.51
N TYR A 326 1.70 -3.91 20.28
CA TYR A 326 2.39 -2.62 20.19
C TYR A 326 3.06 -2.25 21.51
N ASP A 327 2.35 -2.33 22.64
CA ASP A 327 2.89 -2.04 23.96
C ASP A 327 4.12 -2.90 24.28
N ALA A 328 4.12 -4.16 23.88
CA ALA A 328 5.23 -5.07 24.11
C ALA A 328 6.51 -4.69 23.35
N VAL A 329 6.40 -4.08 22.18
CA VAL A 329 7.56 -3.84 21.30
C VAL A 329 7.96 -2.38 21.17
N LYS A 330 7.05 -1.44 21.42
CA LYS A 330 7.24 -0.04 21.04
C LYS A 330 8.44 0.59 21.74
N ASP A 331 8.73 0.23 22.98
CA ASP A 331 9.86 0.81 23.74
C ASP A 331 11.10 -0.10 23.78
N ALA A 332 11.13 -1.16 22.97
CA ALA A 332 12.28 -2.05 22.89
C ALA A 332 13.52 -1.29 22.36
N PRO A 333 14.69 -1.40 23.03
CA PRO A 333 15.89 -0.61 22.69
C PRO A 333 16.55 -1.04 21.37
N ASP A 334 16.40 -2.30 20.98
CA ASP A 334 16.98 -2.87 19.77
C ASP A 334 16.05 -3.93 19.16
N GLN A 335 16.44 -4.47 18.00
CA GLN A 335 15.62 -5.45 17.29
C GLN A 335 15.53 -6.79 18.04
N ALA A 336 16.61 -7.24 18.68
CA ALA A 336 16.62 -8.51 19.40
C ALA A 336 15.66 -8.48 20.59
N SER A 337 15.65 -7.37 21.33
CA SER A 337 14.74 -7.10 22.43
C SER A 337 13.28 -6.99 21.95
N ALA A 338 13.06 -6.36 20.80
CA ALA A 338 11.73 -6.26 20.20
C ALA A 338 11.19 -7.64 19.80
N ASP A 339 12.01 -8.47 19.15
CA ASP A 339 11.63 -9.82 18.72
C ASP A 339 11.33 -10.73 19.93
N ALA A 340 12.15 -10.66 20.99
CA ALA A 340 11.94 -11.41 22.22
C ALA A 340 10.66 -10.97 22.96
N SER A 341 10.40 -9.66 23.02
CA SER A 341 9.20 -9.10 23.66
C SER A 341 7.94 -9.47 22.87
N LEU A 342 8.04 -9.44 21.53
CA LEU A 342 6.94 -9.87 20.65
C LEU A 342 6.62 -11.36 20.83
N GLN A 343 7.64 -12.22 20.90
CA GLN A 343 7.45 -13.66 21.14
C GLN A 343 6.78 -13.89 22.50
N THR A 344 7.24 -13.21 23.56
CA THR A 344 6.65 -13.32 24.90
C THR A 344 5.18 -12.90 24.92
N ALA A 345 4.86 -11.76 24.28
CA ALA A 345 3.49 -11.27 24.18
C ALA A 345 2.61 -12.24 23.38
N TRP A 346 3.13 -12.77 22.27
CA TRP A 346 2.44 -13.75 21.44
C TRP A 346 2.12 -15.04 22.20
N ASP A 347 3.09 -15.60 22.93
CA ASP A 347 2.89 -16.81 23.73
C ASP A 347 1.86 -16.60 24.85
N THR A 348 1.87 -15.43 25.48
CA THR A 348 0.87 -15.06 26.49
C THR A 348 -0.53 -15.02 25.89
N ILE A 349 -0.70 -14.35 24.74
CA ILE A 349 -1.98 -14.23 24.05
C ILE A 349 -2.45 -15.60 23.55
N ALA A 350 -1.55 -16.45 23.06
CA ALA A 350 -1.87 -17.81 22.62
C ALA A 350 -2.40 -18.66 23.80
N ALA A 351 -1.72 -18.60 24.96
CA ALA A 351 -2.11 -19.33 26.16
C ALA A 351 -3.50 -18.91 26.66
N GLU A 352 -3.81 -17.60 26.69
CA GLU A 352 -5.14 -17.08 27.05
C GLU A 352 -6.28 -17.62 26.16
N HIS A 353 -5.96 -17.99 24.92
CA HIS A 353 -6.91 -18.56 23.95
C HIS A 353 -6.84 -20.10 23.87
N GLY A 354 -6.13 -20.75 24.80
CA GLY A 354 -5.96 -22.20 24.81
C GLY A 354 -5.18 -22.74 23.59
N ARG A 355 -4.36 -21.90 22.96
CA ARG A 355 -3.53 -22.27 21.81
C ARG A 355 -2.10 -22.60 22.28
N PRO A 356 -1.44 -23.58 21.66
CA PRO A 356 -0.05 -23.90 22.00
C PRO A 356 0.87 -22.72 21.63
N SER A 357 1.93 -22.54 22.42
CA SER A 357 3.04 -21.65 22.07
C SER A 357 3.61 -22.03 20.71
N GLY A 358 4.03 -21.03 19.93
CA GLY A 358 4.46 -21.24 18.56
C GLY A 358 5.22 -20.04 18.02
N SER A 359 5.77 -20.19 16.82
CA SER A 359 6.46 -19.09 16.16
C SER A 359 5.48 -17.96 15.88
N VAL A 360 5.92 -16.72 16.14
CA VAL A 360 5.15 -15.54 15.76
C VAL A 360 4.89 -15.57 14.25
N PRO A 361 3.64 -15.45 13.77
CA PRO A 361 3.35 -15.41 12.34
C PRO A 361 4.11 -14.27 11.66
N ALA A 362 4.58 -14.49 10.42
CA ALA A 362 5.37 -13.48 9.70
C ALA A 362 4.67 -12.12 9.59
N GLN A 363 3.34 -12.11 9.58
CA GLN A 363 2.51 -10.92 9.46
C GLN A 363 2.41 -10.15 10.78
N ILE A 364 2.64 -10.83 11.90
CA ILE A 364 2.74 -10.21 13.23
C ILE A 364 4.17 -9.76 13.51
N LYS A 365 5.19 -10.45 12.96
CA LYS A 365 6.59 -10.04 13.08
C LYS A 365 6.86 -8.61 12.61
N VAL A 366 6.09 -8.11 11.64
CA VAL A 366 6.21 -6.72 11.17
C VAL A 366 5.95 -5.68 12.28
N VAL A 367 5.21 -6.07 13.34
CA VAL A 367 4.92 -5.22 14.51
C VAL A 367 6.21 -4.82 15.23
N ALA A 368 7.19 -5.73 15.31
CA ALA A 368 8.49 -5.47 15.93
C ALA A 368 9.49 -4.74 15.00
N SER A 369 9.14 -4.44 13.75
CA SER A 369 10.07 -3.79 12.81
C SER A 369 10.50 -2.40 13.33
N PRO A 370 11.71 -1.92 12.98
CA PRO A 370 12.17 -0.59 13.37
C PRO A 370 11.19 0.52 12.94
N TRP A 371 10.68 0.43 11.71
CA TRP A 371 9.69 1.36 11.18
C TRP A 371 8.39 1.35 11.99
N MET A 372 7.80 0.18 12.26
CA MET A 372 6.53 0.10 13.00
C MET A 372 6.69 0.62 14.42
N ARG A 373 7.76 0.22 15.13
CA ARG A 373 8.06 0.71 16.48
C ARG A 373 8.20 2.23 16.50
N TRP A 374 8.89 2.80 15.52
CA TRP A 374 9.00 4.25 15.37
C TRP A 374 7.63 4.89 15.10
N PHE A 375 6.86 4.33 14.16
CA PHE A 375 5.59 4.87 13.71
C PHE A 375 4.55 4.90 14.83
N VAL A 376 4.37 3.80 15.58
CA VAL A 376 3.35 3.75 16.65
C VAL A 376 3.65 4.71 17.80
N ARG A 377 4.93 5.01 18.07
CA ARG A 377 5.34 6.03 19.05
C ARG A 377 5.17 7.46 18.53
N TYR A 378 5.14 7.65 17.21
CA TYR A 378 5.16 8.98 16.62
C TYR A 378 3.85 9.72 16.90
N ASP A 379 3.99 11.00 17.28
CA ASP A 379 2.90 11.94 17.44
C ASP A 379 3.10 13.11 16.45
N PRO A 380 2.20 13.31 15.47
CA PRO A 380 2.32 14.41 14.51
C PRO A 380 2.02 15.78 15.13
N ARG A 381 1.31 15.86 16.26
CA ARG A 381 0.76 17.12 16.79
C ARG A 381 1.84 18.14 17.17
N PRO A 382 2.96 17.77 17.83
CA PRO A 382 4.05 18.70 18.12
C PRO A 382 4.77 19.24 16.89
N VAL A 383 4.82 18.45 15.81
CA VAL A 383 5.40 18.88 14.51
C VAL A 383 4.43 19.82 13.79
N LEU A 384 3.16 19.42 13.68
CA LEU A 384 2.11 20.24 13.06
C LEU A 384 1.98 21.60 13.73
N ALA A 385 2.04 21.68 15.06
CA ALA A 385 1.99 22.94 15.79
C ALA A 385 3.12 23.93 15.44
N LYS A 386 4.21 23.44 14.83
CA LYS A 386 5.34 24.27 14.37
C LYS A 386 5.19 24.71 12.91
N VAL A 387 4.30 24.12 12.11
CA VAL A 387 4.14 24.47 10.69
C VAL A 387 3.47 25.84 10.55
N ALA A 388 4.16 26.78 9.90
CA ALA A 388 3.69 28.16 9.74
C ALA A 388 3.32 28.53 8.29
N CYS A 389 3.71 27.73 7.30
CA CYS A 389 3.27 27.94 5.93
C CYS A 389 1.81 27.50 5.75
N PRO A 390 1.13 27.93 4.68
CA PRO A 390 -0.20 27.47 4.34
C PRO A 390 -0.31 25.94 4.28
N VAL A 391 -1.37 25.38 4.85
CA VAL A 391 -1.61 23.93 4.86
C VAL A 391 -2.97 23.60 4.25
N LEU A 392 -3.00 22.63 3.34
CA LEU A 392 -4.22 21.94 2.92
C LEU A 392 -4.19 20.50 3.43
N ALA A 393 -5.16 20.10 4.25
CA ALA A 393 -5.35 18.70 4.61
C ALA A 393 -6.63 18.15 3.98
N VAL A 394 -6.50 17.06 3.23
CA VAL A 394 -7.59 16.42 2.49
C VAL A 394 -7.73 14.96 2.90
N GLY A 395 -8.94 14.54 3.24
CA GLY A 395 -9.28 13.13 3.51
C GLY A 395 -10.51 12.68 2.73
N GLY A 396 -10.50 11.44 2.26
CA GLY A 396 -11.67 10.81 1.65
C GLY A 396 -12.65 10.32 2.72
N ALA A 397 -13.95 10.60 2.57
CA ALA A 397 -14.97 10.25 3.56
C ALA A 397 -15.15 8.73 3.78
N LYS A 398 -14.67 7.90 2.84
CA LYS A 398 -14.64 6.42 2.92
C LYS A 398 -13.23 5.89 3.14
N ASP A 399 -12.29 6.72 3.56
CA ASP A 399 -10.94 6.26 3.91
C ASP A 399 -10.98 5.43 5.21
N LEU A 400 -10.67 4.14 5.07
CA LEU A 400 -10.57 3.19 6.18
C LEU A 400 -9.14 3.03 6.72
N GLN A 401 -8.16 3.63 6.06
CA GLN A 401 -6.74 3.54 6.42
C GLN A 401 -6.32 4.73 7.29
N VAL A 402 -6.77 5.93 6.92
CA VAL A 402 -6.58 7.14 7.70
C VAL A 402 -7.95 7.79 7.87
N ALA A 403 -8.64 7.37 8.94
CA ALA A 403 -10.01 7.79 9.21
C ALA A 403 -10.13 9.33 9.18
N PRO A 404 -10.92 9.90 8.26
CA PRO A 404 -10.90 11.33 7.99
C PRO A 404 -11.43 12.15 9.16
N ASP A 405 -12.39 11.61 9.92
CA ASP A 405 -13.03 12.35 11.02
C ASP A 405 -12.07 12.59 12.18
N SER A 406 -11.36 11.55 12.65
CA SER A 406 -10.41 11.70 13.74
C SER A 406 -9.16 12.45 13.30
N ASN A 407 -8.60 12.11 12.13
CA ASN A 407 -7.33 12.66 11.67
C ASN A 407 -7.46 14.12 11.20
N LEU A 408 -8.48 14.50 10.43
CA LEU A 408 -8.66 15.90 10.03
C LEU A 408 -8.98 16.80 11.24
N ALA A 409 -9.72 16.29 12.23
CA ALA A 409 -9.96 17.00 13.49
C ALA A 409 -8.65 17.20 14.29
N GLY A 410 -7.83 16.15 14.40
CA GLY A 410 -6.52 16.20 15.05
C GLY A 410 -5.57 17.18 14.37
N ILE A 411 -5.50 17.17 13.03
CA ILE A 411 -4.71 18.12 12.23
C ILE A 411 -5.17 19.55 12.47
N LYS A 412 -6.48 19.81 12.38
CA LYS A 412 -7.07 21.13 12.62
C LYS A 412 -6.72 21.66 14.01
N LEU A 413 -6.82 20.80 15.03
CA LEU A 413 -6.51 21.17 16.41
C LEU A 413 -5.01 21.47 16.60
N ALA A 414 -4.14 20.66 16.00
CA ALA A 414 -2.69 20.85 16.09
C ALA A 414 -2.25 22.14 15.38
N LEU A 415 -2.88 22.47 14.25
CA LEU A 415 -2.59 23.67 13.45
C LEU A 415 -3.38 24.93 13.87
N ARG A 416 -4.08 24.92 15.01
CA ARG A 416 -4.94 26.05 15.44
C ARG A 416 -4.27 27.43 15.52
N ALA A 417 -2.94 27.48 15.64
CA ALA A 417 -2.16 28.71 15.67
C ALA A 417 -1.76 29.21 14.27
N ASN A 418 -1.93 28.39 13.23
CA ASN A 418 -1.67 28.74 11.85
C ASN A 418 -2.96 29.29 11.20
N PRO A 419 -2.98 30.55 10.75
CA PRO A 419 -4.19 31.16 10.19
C PRO A 419 -4.52 30.73 8.76
N ASP A 420 -3.59 30.10 8.02
CA ASP A 420 -3.79 29.69 6.62
C ASP A 420 -3.90 28.16 6.51
N VAL A 421 -4.94 27.61 7.14
CA VAL A 421 -5.20 26.17 7.18
C VAL A 421 -6.55 25.88 6.51
N THR A 422 -6.51 25.04 5.48
CA THR A 422 -7.70 24.54 4.78
C THR A 422 -7.87 23.05 5.09
N ILE A 423 -9.03 22.66 5.60
CA ILE A 423 -9.36 21.25 5.90
C ILE A 423 -10.52 20.84 5.00
N VAL A 424 -10.35 19.75 4.24
CA VAL A 424 -11.36 19.26 3.29
C VAL A 424 -11.60 17.77 3.50
N LYS A 425 -12.85 17.40 3.81
CA LYS A 425 -13.32 16.02 3.73
C LYS A 425 -14.12 15.83 2.45
N LEU A 426 -13.65 14.96 1.56
CA LEU A 426 -14.28 14.73 0.26
C LEU A 426 -15.27 13.56 0.33
N PRO A 427 -16.59 13.78 0.08
CA PRO A 427 -17.59 12.74 0.15
C PRO A 427 -17.34 11.60 -0.84
N GLY A 428 -17.59 10.36 -0.40
CA GLY A 428 -17.55 9.17 -1.26
C GLY A 428 -16.16 8.69 -1.68
N LEU A 429 -15.08 9.37 -1.26
CA LEU A 429 -13.72 9.00 -1.68
C LEU A 429 -13.01 8.10 -0.68
N ASN A 430 -12.23 7.13 -1.16
CA ASN A 430 -11.38 6.26 -0.36
C ASN A 430 -10.01 6.90 -0.04
N HIS A 431 -9.08 6.09 0.50
CA HIS A 431 -7.71 6.51 0.84
C HIS A 431 -6.94 7.13 -0.33
N LEU A 432 -7.06 6.56 -1.54
CA LEU A 432 -6.40 7.06 -2.75
C LEU A 432 -7.15 8.25 -3.39
N LEU A 433 -8.18 8.78 -2.72
CA LEU A 433 -9.09 9.80 -3.23
C LEU A 433 -9.84 9.36 -4.49
N GLN A 434 -10.14 8.07 -4.61
CA GLN A 434 -11.01 7.51 -5.65
C GLN A 434 -12.43 7.37 -5.12
N THR A 435 -13.43 7.53 -5.99
CA THR A 435 -14.82 7.17 -5.70
C THR A 435 -14.90 5.70 -5.38
N ALA A 436 -15.45 5.38 -4.22
CA ALA A 436 -15.51 4.03 -3.71
C ALA A 436 -16.89 3.71 -3.15
N ASP A 437 -17.21 2.43 -3.07
CA ASP A 437 -18.46 1.96 -2.49
C ASP A 437 -18.30 1.74 -0.98
N THR A 438 -17.26 1.01 -0.57
CA THR A 438 -16.98 0.70 0.83
C THR A 438 -15.70 1.33 1.36
N GLY A 439 -14.77 1.69 0.47
CA GLY A 439 -13.45 2.18 0.84
C GLY A 439 -12.40 1.09 1.10
N GLN A 440 -12.79 -0.19 0.99
CA GLN A 440 -11.87 -1.31 1.11
C GLN A 440 -10.83 -1.33 -0.01
N VAL A 441 -9.61 -1.78 0.33
CA VAL A 441 -8.50 -1.90 -0.64
C VAL A 441 -8.81 -2.87 -1.77
N GLY A 442 -9.64 -3.90 -1.53
CA GLY A 442 -10.09 -4.83 -2.57
C GLY A 442 -10.89 -4.18 -3.72
N GLU A 443 -11.34 -2.94 -3.57
CA GLU A 443 -11.97 -2.19 -4.67
C GLU A 443 -10.94 -1.60 -5.65
N TYR A 444 -9.72 -1.33 -5.22
CA TYR A 444 -8.77 -0.50 -5.99
C TYR A 444 -8.47 -1.09 -7.36
N SER A 445 -8.33 -2.41 -7.48
CA SER A 445 -8.07 -3.07 -8.77
C SER A 445 -9.22 -2.94 -9.77
N ARG A 446 -10.46 -2.73 -9.29
CA ARG A 446 -11.68 -2.66 -10.11
C ARG A 446 -12.10 -1.24 -10.43
N ILE A 447 -11.61 -0.25 -9.69
CA ILE A 447 -11.90 1.16 -9.95
C ILE A 447 -11.13 1.58 -11.21
N GLU A 448 -11.79 2.27 -12.15
CA GLU A 448 -11.14 2.77 -13.37
C GLU A 448 -10.39 4.08 -13.14
N GLU A 449 -10.98 5.00 -12.38
CA GLU A 449 -10.37 6.28 -12.06
C GLU A 449 -9.19 6.12 -11.10
N THR A 450 -8.11 6.84 -11.36
CA THR A 450 -6.94 6.90 -10.48
C THR A 450 -7.15 7.90 -9.35
N ILE A 451 -7.76 9.04 -9.63
CA ILE A 451 -8.13 10.06 -8.63
C ILE A 451 -9.45 10.69 -9.06
N ALA A 452 -10.38 10.86 -8.14
CA ALA A 452 -11.67 11.45 -8.45
C ALA A 452 -11.51 12.89 -9.00
N PRO A 453 -12.22 13.27 -10.08
CA PRO A 453 -12.08 14.60 -10.70
C PRO A 453 -12.31 15.77 -9.74
N ASN A 454 -13.17 15.63 -8.74
CA ASN A 454 -13.38 16.65 -7.71
C ASN A 454 -12.17 16.81 -6.79
N ALA A 455 -11.45 15.73 -6.45
CA ALA A 455 -10.21 15.80 -5.69
C ALA A 455 -9.11 16.50 -6.50
N LEU A 456 -8.93 16.12 -7.77
CA LEU A 456 -7.97 16.78 -8.68
C LEU A 456 -8.20 18.29 -8.77
N ARG A 457 -9.45 18.71 -8.95
CA ARG A 457 -9.80 20.14 -8.99
C ARG A 457 -9.54 20.81 -7.65
N THR A 458 -10.08 20.28 -6.56
CA THR A 458 -10.00 20.90 -5.22
C THR A 458 -8.55 21.13 -4.81
N VAL A 459 -7.72 20.09 -4.93
CA VAL A 459 -6.31 20.16 -4.52
C VAL A 459 -5.48 20.97 -5.52
N GLY A 460 -5.65 20.72 -6.82
CA GLY A 460 -4.89 21.42 -7.86
C GLY A 460 -5.19 22.92 -7.88
N ASP A 461 -6.44 23.33 -7.68
CA ASP A 461 -6.83 24.75 -7.62
C ASP A 461 -6.24 25.44 -6.40
N TRP A 462 -6.25 24.76 -5.26
CA TRP A 462 -5.60 25.28 -4.06
C TRP A 462 -4.11 25.49 -4.28
N ILE A 463 -3.38 24.50 -4.82
CA ILE A 463 -1.95 24.61 -5.12
C ILE A 463 -1.66 25.77 -6.10
N VAL A 464 -2.43 25.87 -7.18
CA VAL A 464 -2.26 26.97 -8.14
C VAL A 464 -2.48 28.34 -7.49
N ASN A 465 -3.46 28.45 -6.59
CA ASN A 465 -3.67 29.70 -5.87
C ASN A 465 -2.51 30.02 -4.94
N GLN A 466 -1.94 29.03 -4.22
CA GLN A 466 -0.80 29.26 -3.33
C GLN A 466 0.46 29.68 -4.12
N THR A 467 0.74 29.04 -5.24
CA THR A 467 1.90 29.35 -6.09
C THR A 467 1.84 30.71 -6.80
N ARG A 468 0.66 31.34 -6.84
CA ARG A 468 0.43 32.69 -7.38
C ARG A 468 0.48 33.80 -6.33
N ARG A 469 0.31 33.48 -5.04
CA ARG A 469 0.44 34.46 -3.96
C ARG A 469 1.92 34.89 -3.90
N ARG A 470 2.14 36.21 -3.90
CA ARG A 470 3.48 36.82 -3.85
C ARG A 470 3.88 37.10 -2.41
#